data_AF-A0AAD8MUL0-F1
#
_entry.id   AF-A0AAD8MUL0-F1
#
_cell.length_a   1.000
_cell.length_b   1.000
_cell.length_c   1.000
_cell.angle_alpha   90.00
_cell.angle_beta   90.00
_cell.angle_gamma   90.00
#
_symmetry.space_group_name_H-M   'P 1'
#
loop_
_entity.id
_entity.type
_entity.pdbx_description
1 polymer ?
#
loop_
_entity_poly.entity_id
_entity_poly.type
_entity_poly.pdbx_seq_one_letter_code
_entity_poly.pdbx_strand_id
1 'polypeptide(L)'
;MTRWGSHFASVNNLVHMFKKVTQLLQGMMIHKELAGSIRGDAKDFLKALRAFDFVFCLLLINKIMGITDLLSQALQRQSQDIVNALNLVSSTKTILQALRDDG
;
A
#
# COMPACT_ATOMS: atom_id res chain seq x y z
N MET A 1 -1.23 -8.34 17.19
CA MET A 1 -0.94 -7.87 15.81
C MET A 1 0.56 -7.98 15.61
N THR A 2 1.03 -8.73 14.61
CA THR A 2 2.46 -8.75 14.32
C THR A 2 2.89 -7.38 13.78
N ARG A 3 4.16 -7.02 13.94
CA ARG A 3 4.72 -5.77 13.41
C ARG A 3 4.41 -5.59 11.91
N TRP A 4 4.41 -6.69 11.15
CA TRP A 4 4.06 -6.72 9.73
C TRP A 4 2.58 -6.41 9.46
N GLY A 5 1.65 -6.95 10.25
CA GLY A 5 0.23 -6.67 10.10
C GLY A 5 -0.11 -5.20 10.35
N SER A 6 0.56 -4.54 11.31
CA SER A 6 0.36 -3.09 11.54
C SER A 6 0.89 -2.24 10.38
N HIS A 7 2.05 -2.59 9.81
CA HIS A 7 2.57 -1.88 8.64
C HIS A 7 1.66 -2.06 7.41
N PHE A 8 1.14 -3.27 7.18
CA PHE A 8 0.17 -3.50 6.10
C PHE A 8 -1.10 -2.67 6.29
N ALA A 9 -1.65 -2.62 7.52
CA ALA A 9 -2.81 -1.80 7.83
C ALA A 9 -2.58 -0.31 7.51
N SER A 10 -1.40 0.23 7.85
CA SER A 10 -1.04 1.62 7.50
C SER A 10 -0.99 1.86 6.00
N VAL A 11 -0.33 0.98 5.24
CA VAL A 11 -0.25 1.08 3.77
C VAL A 11 -1.63 0.97 3.13
N ASN A 12 -2.45 0.02 3.61
CA ASN A 12 -3.81 -0.17 3.13
C ASN A 12 -4.70 1.06 3.41
N ASN A 13 -4.57 1.65 4.59
CA ASN A 13 -5.26 2.90 4.93
C ASN A 13 -4.83 4.06 4.03
N LEU A 14 -3.54 4.16 3.69
CA LEU A 14 -3.06 5.18 2.76
C LEU A 14 -3.67 5.01 1.36
N VAL A 15 -3.76 3.78 0.86
CA VAL A 15 -4.45 3.47 -0.41
C VAL A 15 -5.93 3.86 -0.34
N HIS A 16 -6.63 3.50 0.75
CA HIS A 16 -8.03 3.84 0.92
C HIS A 16 -8.25 5.38 0.99
N MET A 17 -7.36 6.10 1.65
CA MET A 17 -7.47 7.56 1.82
C MET A 17 -6.99 8.35 0.61
N PHE A 18 -6.32 7.72 -0.36
CA PHE A 18 -5.68 8.40 -1.50
C PHE A 18 -6.64 9.36 -2.24
N LYS A 19 -7.87 8.91 -2.54
CA LYS A 19 -8.90 9.75 -3.18
C LYS A 19 -9.29 10.94 -2.30
N LYS A 20 -9.50 10.71 -1.01
CA LYS A 20 -9.91 11.76 -0.07
C LYS A 20 -8.82 12.82 0.09
N VAL A 21 -7.57 12.40 0.24
CA VAL A 21 -6.41 13.31 0.37
C VAL A 21 -6.22 14.13 -0.91
N THR A 22 -6.28 13.50 -2.08
CA THR A 22 -6.13 14.22 -3.36
C THR A 22 -7.25 15.24 -3.58
N GLN A 23 -8.51 14.91 -3.25
CA GLN A 23 -9.63 15.84 -3.30
C GLN A 23 -9.46 17.02 -2.33
N LEU A 24 -9.01 16.75 -1.11
CA LEU A 24 -8.76 17.76 -0.09
C LEU A 24 -7.68 18.76 -0.54
N LEU A 25 -6.59 18.29 -1.14
CA LEU A 25 -5.53 19.14 -1.67
C LEU A 25 -6.01 19.99 -2.85
N GLN A 26 -6.82 19.41 -3.74
CA GLN A 26 -7.44 20.17 -4.83
C GLN A 26 -8.35 21.29 -4.31
N GLY A 27 -9.12 21.01 -3.24
CA GLY A 27 -9.91 22.03 -2.55
C GLY A 27 -9.03 23.16 -2.01
N MET A 28 -7.96 22.83 -1.29
CA MET A 28 -7.01 23.82 -0.73
C MET A 28 -6.45 24.77 -1.79
N MET A 29 -6.18 24.28 -3.00
CA MET A 29 -5.65 25.10 -4.09
C MET A 29 -6.62 26.22 -4.54
N ILE A 30 -7.93 26.05 -4.37
CA ILE A 30 -8.94 27.02 -4.80
C ILE A 30 -9.49 27.88 -3.65
N HIS A 31 -9.15 27.56 -2.39
CA HIS A 31 -9.55 28.35 -1.22
C HIS A 31 -8.76 29.68 -1.17
N LYS A 32 -9.46 30.79 -1.48
CA LYS A 32 -8.88 32.13 -1.59
C LYS A 32 -8.37 32.69 -0.25
N GLU A 33 -8.99 32.27 0.85
CA GLU A 33 -8.63 32.70 2.22
C GLU A 33 -7.33 32.08 2.73
N LEU A 34 -6.85 30.99 2.11
CA LEU A 34 -5.56 30.40 2.47
C LEU A 34 -4.39 31.29 2.01
N ALA A 35 -3.30 31.25 2.75
CA ALA A 35 -2.05 31.89 2.33
C ALA A 35 -1.56 31.29 1.00
N GLY A 36 -0.91 32.12 0.17
CA GLY A 36 -0.35 31.69 -1.12
C GLY A 36 0.67 30.55 -0.98
N SER A 37 1.45 30.53 0.11
CA SER A 37 2.38 29.46 0.44
C SER A 37 1.66 28.12 0.63
N ILE A 38 0.60 28.08 1.45
CA ILE A 38 -0.19 26.85 1.71
C ILE A 38 -0.79 26.30 0.42
N ARG A 39 -1.26 27.16 -0.49
CA ARG A 39 -1.74 26.73 -1.80
C ARG A 39 -0.62 26.15 -2.68
N GLY A 40 0.58 26.73 -2.60
CA GLY A 40 1.79 26.21 -3.24
C GLY A 40 2.13 24.81 -2.73
N ASP A 41 2.20 24.65 -1.41
CA ASP A 41 2.49 23.38 -0.75
C ASP A 41 1.46 22.31 -1.11
N ALA A 42 0.17 22.65 -1.10
CA ALA A 42 -0.90 21.73 -1.50
C ALA A 42 -0.75 21.27 -2.95
N LYS A 43 -0.36 22.18 -3.86
CA LYS A 43 -0.11 21.86 -5.26
C LYS A 43 1.08 20.93 -5.42
N ASP A 44 2.19 21.20 -4.73
CA ASP A 44 3.40 20.40 -4.85
C ASP A 44 3.24 19.02 -4.21
N PHE A 45 2.54 18.94 -3.08
CA PHE A 45 2.18 17.65 -2.48
C PHE A 45 1.23 16.84 -3.37
N LEU A 46 0.25 17.47 -4.02
CA LEU A 46 -0.62 16.80 -4.98
C LEU A 46 0.15 16.24 -6.18
N LYS A 47 1.16 16.98 -6.69
CA LYS A 47 2.04 16.47 -7.76
C LYS A 47 2.82 15.24 -7.28
N ALA A 48 3.40 15.29 -6.08
CA ALA A 48 4.13 14.17 -5.51
C ALA A 48 3.24 12.93 -5.33
N LEU A 49 2.02 13.10 -4.80
CA LEU A 49 1.06 11.99 -4.64
C LEU A 49 0.62 11.38 -5.97
N ARG A 50 0.59 12.18 -7.04
CA ARG A 50 0.20 11.72 -8.40
C ARG A 50 1.39 11.32 -9.26
N ALA A 51 2.61 11.44 -8.75
CA ALA A 51 3.79 10.96 -9.47
C ALA A 51 3.64 9.46 -9.70
N PHE A 52 3.98 9.02 -10.91
CA PHE A 52 3.90 7.61 -11.29
C PHE A 52 4.65 6.75 -10.27
N ASP A 53 5.87 7.12 -9.92
CA ASP A 53 6.71 6.39 -8.97
C ASP A 53 6.03 6.22 -7.61
N PHE A 54 5.36 7.26 -7.10
CA PHE A 54 4.65 7.20 -5.83
C PHE A 54 3.47 6.23 -5.89
N VAL A 55 2.60 6.38 -6.90
CA VAL A 55 1.41 5.54 -7.07
C VAL A 55 1.81 4.09 -7.30
N PHE A 56 2.80 3.86 -8.16
CA PHE A 56 3.34 2.55 -8.46
C PHE A 56 3.93 1.88 -7.21
N CYS A 57 4.81 2.57 -6.48
CA CYS A 57 5.39 2.03 -5.26
C CYS A 57 4.32 1.73 -4.20
N LEU A 58 3.35 2.63 -4.01
CA LEU A 58 2.28 2.45 -3.04
C LEU A 58 1.43 1.19 -3.34
N LEU A 59 1.05 1.00 -4.61
CA LEU A 59 0.27 -0.17 -5.03
C LEU A 59 1.09 -1.45 -4.96
N LEU A 60 2.36 -1.42 -5.36
CA LEU A 60 3.27 -2.57 -5.32
C LEU A 60 3.50 -3.04 -3.88
N ILE A 61 3.81 -2.11 -2.97
CA ILE A 61 3.99 -2.40 -1.54
C ILE A 61 2.71 -2.97 -0.96
N ASN A 62 1.54 -2.38 -1.25
CA ASN A 62 0.26 -2.90 -0.77
C ASN A 62 0.04 -4.35 -1.23
N LYS A 63 0.26 -4.65 -2.52
CA LYS A 63 0.08 -5.99 -3.10
C LYS A 63 1.00 -7.03 -2.45
N ILE A 64 2.30 -6.73 -2.35
CA ILE A 64 3.29 -7.63 -1.74
C ILE A 64 2.95 -7.86 -0.28
N MET A 65 2.68 -6.79 0.47
CA MET A 65 2.36 -6.89 1.89
C MET A 65 1.09 -7.72 2.11
N GLY A 66 0.04 -7.55 1.30
CA GLY A 66 -1.18 -8.35 1.40
C GLY A 66 -0.94 -9.84 1.18
N ILE A 67 -0.10 -10.21 0.21
CA ILE A 67 0.28 -11.62 -0.03
C ILE A 67 1.06 -12.18 1.16
N THR A 68 2.07 -11.43 1.65
CA THR A 68 2.91 -11.88 2.77
C THR A 68 2.16 -11.94 4.10
N ASP A 69 1.19 -11.04 4.32
CA ASP A 69 0.34 -11.04 5.51
C ASP A 69 -0.60 -12.26 5.51
N LEU A 70 -1.21 -12.57 4.35
CA LEU A 70 -2.04 -13.77 4.19
C LEU A 70 -1.24 -15.06 4.49
N LEU A 71 -0.03 -15.16 3.94
CA LEU A 71 0.90 -16.26 4.24
C LEU A 71 1.24 -16.32 5.74
N SER A 72 1.61 -15.19 6.34
CA SER A 72 1.97 -15.12 7.76
C SER A 72 0.81 -15.55 8.66
N GLN A 73 -0.42 -15.14 8.35
CA GLN A 73 -1.62 -15.55 9.09
C GLN A 73 -1.89 -17.04 8.93
N ALA A 74 -1.74 -17.58 7.71
CA ALA A 74 -1.95 -18.99 7.44
C ALA A 74 -0.93 -19.87 8.17
N LEU A 75 0.37 -19.52 8.12
CA LEU A 75 1.44 -20.23 8.81
C LEU A 75 1.28 -20.22 10.33
N GLN A 76 0.80 -19.11 10.91
CA GLN A 76 0.51 -19.03 12.35
C GLN A 76 -0.63 -19.97 12.78
N ARG A 77 -1.59 -20.26 11.88
CA ARG A 77 -2.73 -21.15 12.17
C ARG A 77 -2.43 -22.63 11.90
N GLN A 78 -1.53 -22.91 10.97
CA GLN A 78 -1.27 -24.26 10.45
C GLN A 78 0.06 -24.89 10.89
N SER A 79 0.76 -24.33 11.89
CA SER A 79 2.07 -24.84 12.32
C SER A 79 2.09 -26.32 12.75
N GLN A 80 0.93 -26.96 12.94
CA GLN A 80 0.81 -28.39 13.23
C GLN A 80 0.83 -29.28 11.97
N ASP A 81 0.62 -28.73 10.77
CA ASP A 81 0.61 -29.44 9.48
C ASP A 81 1.66 -28.86 8.52
N ILE A 82 2.85 -29.47 8.57
CA ILE A 82 4.02 -29.05 7.81
C ILE A 82 3.79 -29.11 6.30
N VAL A 83 2.98 -30.06 5.81
CA VAL A 83 2.72 -30.23 4.37
C VAL A 83 1.89 -29.06 3.86
N ASN A 84 0.85 -28.67 4.60
CA ASN A 84 0.03 -27.50 4.26
C ASN A 84 0.82 -26.19 4.32
N ALA A 85 1.71 -26.04 5.31
CA ALA A 85 2.61 -24.89 5.39
C ALA A 85 3.55 -24.79 4.16
N LEU A 86 4.11 -25.90 3.70
CA LEU A 86 4.98 -25.93 2.51
C LEU A 86 4.22 -25.58 1.23
N ASN A 87 3.00 -26.07 1.07
CA ASN A 87 2.15 -25.75 -0.08
C ASN A 87 1.81 -24.25 -0.15
N LEU A 88 1.55 -23.62 1.01
CA LEU A 88 1.32 -22.19 1.11
C LEU A 88 2.56 -21.38 0.71
N VAL A 89 3.73 -21.73 1.23
CA VAL A 89 4.99 -21.06 0.87
C VAL A 89 5.27 -21.17 -0.63
N SER A 90 5.08 -22.35 -1.22
CA SER A 90 5.25 -22.57 -2.66
C SER A 90 4.30 -21.69 -3.48
N SER A 91 3.02 -21.65 -3.10
CA SER A 91 1.99 -20.84 -3.77
C SER A 91 2.30 -19.35 -3.70
N THR A 92 2.68 -18.84 -2.52
CA THR A 92 3.07 -17.45 -2.34
C THR A 92 4.29 -17.10 -3.19
N LYS A 93 5.29 -17.98 -3.26
CA LYS A 93 6.47 -17.78 -4.11
C LYS A 93 6.09 -17.63 -5.58
N THR A 94 5.21 -18.48 -6.09
CA THR A 94 4.73 -18.41 -7.49
C THR A 94 4.02 -17.08 -7.78
N ILE A 95 3.15 -16.60 -6.87
CA ILE A 95 2.45 -15.32 -7.06
C ILE A 95 3.44 -14.14 -7.08
N LEU A 96 4.43 -14.15 -6.17
CA LEU A 96 5.45 -13.10 -6.13
C LEU A 96 6.38 -13.14 -7.35
N GLN A 97 6.67 -14.33 -7.88
CA GLN A 97 7.44 -14.51 -9.10
C GLN A 97 6.69 -13.95 -10.32
N ALA A 98 5.40 -14.28 -10.48
CA ALA A 98 4.57 -13.72 -11.54
C ALA A 98 4.49 -12.19 -11.46
N LEU A 99 4.30 -11.63 -10.26
CA LEU A 99 4.32 -10.18 -10.06
C LEU A 99 5.65 -9.52 -10.45
N ARG A 100 6.77 -10.25 -10.35
CA ARG A 100 8.09 -9.76 -10.77
C ARG A 100 8.28 -9.83 -12.27
N ASP A 101 7.80 -10.90 -12.90
CA ASP A 101 8.01 -11.16 -14.32
C ASP A 101 7.02 -10.37 -15.21
N ASP A 102 5.83 -10.06 -14.68
CA ASP A 102 4.77 -9.29 -15.36
C ASP A 102 4.84 -7.76 -15.13
N GLY A 103 5.74 -7.30 -14.25
CA GLY A 103 5.90 -5.89 -13.86
C GLY A 103 6.99 -5.17 -14.64
#